data_AF-A0A1Q6CM71-F1
#
_entry.id   AF-A0A1Q6CM71-F1
#
_cell.length_a   1.000
_cell.length_b   1.000
_cell.length_c   1.000
_cell.angle_alpha   90.00
_cell.angle_beta   90.00
_cell.angle_gamma   90.00
#
_symmetry.space_group_name_H-M   'P 1'
#
loop_
_entity.id
_entity.type
_entity.pdbx_description
1 polymer ?
#
loop_
_entity_poly.entity_id
_entity_poly.type
_entity_poly.pdbx_seq_one_letter_code
_entity_poly.pdbx_strand_id
1 'polypeptide(L)' 'MDVYEVELRFSVGEPALSIDAIDDILYDSGFGDALVGHGGRGKVSITLSRQAASEKDLISSTQLLIKEIFPKATWL' A
#
# COMPACT_ATOMS: atom_id res chain seq x y z
N MET A 1 -16.59 -1.13 -15.13
CA MET A 1 -15.32 -0.88 -14.41
C MET A 1 -14.34 -1.90 -14.95
N ASP A 2 -13.19 -1.42 -15.39
CA ASP A 2 -12.11 -2.27 -15.85
C ASP A 2 -11.19 -2.61 -14.68
N VAL A 3 -10.41 -3.68 -14.84
CA VAL A 3 -9.38 -4.05 -13.88
C VAL A 3 -8.10 -3.31 -14.25
N TYR A 4 -7.53 -2.61 -13.28
CA TYR A 4 -6.25 -1.91 -13.41
C TYR A 4 -5.25 -2.53 -12.45
N GLU A 5 -4.01 -2.67 -12.91
CA GLU A 5 -2.88 -3.10 -12.11
C GLU A 5 -1.98 -1.91 -11.83
N VAL A 6 -1.63 -1.71 -10.57
CA VAL A 6 -0.76 -0.61 -10.14
C VAL A 6 0.31 -1.13 -9.18
N GLU A 7 1.49 -0.55 -9.27
CA GLU A 7 2.55 -0.70 -8.28
C GLU A 7 2.77 0.65 -7.58
N LEU A 8 2.78 0.65 -6.25
CA LEU A 8 3.00 1.84 -5.44
C LEU A 8 4.10 1.58 -4.42
N ARG A 9 4.97 2.56 -4.24
CA ARG A 9 6.09 2.50 -3.30
C ARG A 9 5.98 3.62 -2.28
N PHE A 10 6.18 3.29 -1.02
CA PHE A 10 6.15 4.25 0.08
C PHE A 10 7.06 3.82 1.22
N SER A 11 7.43 4.77 2.08
CA SER A 11 7.98 4.49 3.40
C SER A 11 6.86 4.60 4.41
N VAL A 12 6.75 3.71 5.39
CA VAL A 12 5.75 3.84 6.48
C VAL A 12 6.04 5.03 7.41
N GLY A 13 7.27 5.56 7.36
CA GLY A 13 7.70 6.72 8.16
C GLY A 13 7.96 6.41 9.64
N GLU A 14 7.60 5.22 10.11
CA GLU A 14 7.88 4.73 11.46
C GLU A 14 8.95 3.62 11.42
N PRO A 15 10.20 3.89 11.86
CA PRO A 15 11.28 2.92 11.81
C PRO A 15 11.09 1.75 12.80
N ALA A 16 10.03 1.77 13.62
CA ALA A 16 9.78 0.80 14.68
C ALA A 16 8.83 -0.34 14.26
N LEU A 17 8.10 -0.22 13.16
CA LEU A 17 7.21 -1.30 12.71
C LEU A 17 8.04 -2.44 12.11
N SER A 18 7.80 -3.65 12.61
CA SER A 18 8.34 -4.87 12.01
C SER A 18 7.65 -5.16 10.68
N ILE A 19 8.28 -6.00 9.85
CA ILE A 19 7.70 -6.51 8.61
C ILE A 19 6.35 -7.16 8.88
N ASP A 20 6.29 -8.06 9.87
CA ASP A 20 5.05 -8.75 10.24
C ASP A 20 3.94 -7.77 10.65
N ALA A 21 4.26 -6.73 11.43
CA ALA A 21 3.27 -5.73 11.83
C ALA A 21 2.75 -4.91 10.63
N ILE A 22 3.61 -4.63 9.64
CA ILE A 22 3.19 -3.95 8.40
C ILE A 22 2.26 -4.86 7.59
N ASP A 23 2.60 -6.14 7.47
CA ASP A 23 1.79 -7.11 6.72
C ASP A 23 0.43 -7.35 7.39
N ASP A 24 0.37 -7.48 8.71
CA ASP A 24 -0.87 -7.59 9.47
C ASP A 24 -1.78 -6.38 9.25
N ILE A 25 -1.22 -5.16 9.36
CA ILE A 25 -1.98 -3.91 9.14
C ILE A 25 -2.50 -3.85 7.70
N LEU A 26 -1.68 -4.20 6.70
CA LEU A 26 -2.09 -4.20 5.30
C LEU A 26 -3.21 -5.22 5.06
N TYR A 27 -3.06 -6.44 5.57
CA TYR A 27 -4.04 -7.50 5.43
C TYR A 27 -5.39 -7.11 6.05
N ASP A 28 -5.39 -6.64 7.29
CA ASP A 28 -6.59 -6.21 8.02
C ASP A 28 -7.27 -4.99 7.36
N SER A 29 -6.50 -4.19 6.62
CA SER A 29 -6.98 -3.03 5.87
C SER A 29 -7.45 -3.37 4.45
N GLY A 30 -7.54 -4.65 4.11
CA GLY A 30 -8.08 -5.12 2.84
C GLY A 30 -7.06 -5.16 1.70
N PHE A 31 -5.76 -5.24 2.00
CA PHE A 31 -4.70 -5.50 1.00
C PHE A 31 -4.30 -6.98 0.92
N GLY A 32 -5.16 -7.91 1.37
CA GLY A 32 -4.88 -9.35 1.30
C GLY A 32 -4.74 -9.93 -0.12
N ASP A 33 -5.14 -9.18 -1.15
CA ASP A 33 -4.96 -9.47 -2.58
C ASP A 33 -3.68 -8.84 -3.17
N ALA A 34 -2.97 -8.01 -2.41
CA ALA A 34 -1.78 -7.31 -2.89
C ALA A 34 -0.50 -8.15 -2.69
N LEU A 35 0.43 -8.03 -3.64
CA LEU A 35 1.80 -8.48 -3.46
C LEU A 35 2.57 -7.40 -2.68
N VAL A 36 3.05 -7.74 -1.50
CA VAL A 36 3.79 -6.83 -0.62
C VAL A 36 5.29 -7.15 -0.70
N GLY A 37 6.08 -6.15 -1.06
CA GLY A 37 7.53 -6.19 -1.03
C GLY A 37 8.06 -5.29 0.07
N HIS A 38 9.04 -5.78 0.84
CA HIS A 38 9.66 -5.05 1.92
C HIS A 38 11.08 -4.61 1.56
N GLY A 39 11.37 -3.35 1.80
CA GLY A 39 12.70 -2.75 1.75
C GLY A 39 13.13 -2.28 3.13
N GLY A 40 14.45 -2.27 3.36
CA GLY A 40 15.00 -1.81 4.64
C GLY A 40 14.55 -0.39 5.01
N ARG A 41 14.43 -0.14 6.33
CA ARG A 41 13.94 1.11 6.94
C ARG A 41 12.46 1.42 6.66
N GLY A 42 11.60 0.38 6.69
CA GLY A 42 10.16 0.54 6.58
C GLY A 42 9.69 0.94 5.18
N LYS A 43 10.46 0.61 4.14
CA LYS A 43 10.04 0.81 2.75
C LYS A 43 9.14 -0.35 2.34
N VAL A 44 8.06 -0.04 1.64
CA VAL A 44 7.07 -1.00 1.19
C VAL A 44 6.76 -0.73 -0.28
N SER A 45 6.65 -1.80 -1.06
CA SER A 45 6.03 -1.79 -2.38
C SER A 45 4.78 -2.64 -2.34
N ILE A 46 3.67 -2.13 -2.85
CA ILE A 46 2.44 -2.91 -3.05
C ILE A 46 2.13 -2.98 -4.53
N THR A 47 1.87 -4.18 -5.03
CA THR A 47 1.32 -4.40 -6.37
C THR A 47 -0.07 -5.01 -6.21
N LEU A 48 -1.07 -4.39 -6.81
CA LEU A 48 -2.47 -4.84 -6.70
C LEU A 48 -3.21 -4.66 -8.01
N SER A 49 -4.21 -5.50 -8.23
CA SER A 49 -5.04 -5.50 -9.43
C SER A 49 -6.50 -5.47 -9.02
N ARG A 50 -7.20 -4.35 -9.28
CA ARG A 50 -8.57 -4.13 -8.79
C ARG A 50 -9.45 -3.41 -9.82
N GLN A 51 -10.75 -3.59 -9.68
CA GLN A 51 -11.73 -2.83 -10.45
C GLN A 51 -11.73 -1.36 -10.01
N ALA A 52 -11.63 -0.46 -10.98
CA ALA A 52 -11.73 0.98 -10.74
C ALA A 52 -12.39 1.70 -11.92
N ALA A 53 -12.65 3.00 -11.76
CA ALA A 53 -13.12 3.85 -12.86
C ALA A 53 -11.97 4.29 -13.79
N SER A 54 -10.74 4.37 -13.26
CA SER A 54 -9.50 4.57 -14.00
C SER A 54 -8.30 4.11 -13.16
N GLU A 55 -7.14 3.92 -13.79
CA GLU A 55 -5.87 3.67 -13.08
C GLU A 55 -5.56 4.78 -12.06
N LYS A 56 -5.82 6.04 -12.42
CA LYS A 56 -5.62 7.20 -11.54
C LYS A 56 -6.51 7.14 -10.30
N ASP A 57 -7.75 6.67 -10.44
CA ASP A 57 -8.67 6.51 -9.32
C ASP A 57 -8.20 5.37 -8.40
N LEU A 58 -7.67 4.28 -8.96
CA LEU A 58 -7.08 3.20 -8.18
C LEU A 58 -5.85 3.67 -7.40
N ILE A 59 -4.95 4.42 -8.04
CA ILE A 59 -3.80 5.05 -7.37
C ILE A 59 -4.27 5.95 -6.25
N SER A 60 -5.19 6.88 -6.54
CA SER A 60 -5.62 7.92 -5.59
C SER A 60 -6.33 7.33 -4.37
N SER A 61 -7.23 6.36 -4.58
CA SER A 61 -7.91 5.64 -3.49
C SER A 61 -6.94 4.82 -2.65
N THR A 62 -6.01 4.11 -3.29
CA THR A 62 -4.97 3.36 -2.58
C THR A 62 -4.09 4.31 -1.75
N GLN A 63 -3.71 5.46 -2.30
CA GLN A 63 -2.92 6.44 -1.58
C GLN A 63 -3.62 6.98 -0.34
N LEU A 64 -4.93 7.21 -0.41
CA LEU A 64 -5.72 7.63 0.74
C LEU A 64 -5.74 6.56 1.83
N LEU A 65 -6.06 5.30 1.47
CA LEU A 65 -6.10 4.18 2.43
C LEU A 65 -4.75 3.96 3.11
N ILE A 66 -3.65 3.96 2.35
CA ILE A 66 -2.30 3.84 2.90
C ILE A 66 -2.01 4.97 3.89
N LYS A 67 -2.51 6.18 3.64
CA LYS A 67 -2.33 7.31 4.55
C LYS A 67 -3.18 7.23 5.82
N GLU A 68 -4.33 6.58 5.74
CA GLU A 68 -5.17 6.32 6.91
C GLU A 68 -4.51 5.30 7.84
N ILE A 69 -3.94 4.22 7.29
CA ILE A 69 -3.34 3.13 8.07
C ILE A 69 -1.90 3.45 8.51
N PHE A 70 -1.15 4.20 7.68
CA PHE A 70 0.20 4.69 7.98
C PHE A 70 0.22 6.23 7.86
N PRO A 71 -0.21 6.97 8.90
CA PRO A 71 -0.32 8.44 8.86
C PRO A 71 0.98 9.17 8.52
N LYS A 72 2.13 8.56 8.86
CA LYS A 72 3.46 9.11 8.59
C LYS A 72 4.06 8.62 7.28
N ALA A 73 3.31 7.88 6.47
CA ALA A 73 3.85 7.34 5.24
C ALA A 73 4.37 8.44 4.31
N THR A 74 5.33 8.15 3.44
CA THR A 74 5.77 9.08 2.38
C THR A 74 5.91 8.31 1.07
N TRP A 75 5.35 8.87 -0.01
CA TRP A 75 5.42 8.26 -1.35
C TRP A 75 6.83 8.37 -1.91
N LEU A 76 7.30 7.32 -2.59
CA LEU A 76 8.65 7.19 -3.16
C LEU A 76 8.64 7.19 -4.69
#